data_AF-A0A9P3FMM2-F1
#
_entry.id   AF-A0A9P3FMM2-F1
#
_cell.length_a   1.000
_cell.length_b   1.000
_cell.length_c   1.000
_cell.angle_alpha   90.00
_cell.angle_beta   90.00
_cell.angle_gamma   90.00
#
_symmetry.space_group_name_H-M   'P 1'
#
loop_
_entity.id
_entity.type
_entity.pdbx_description
1 polymer ?
#
loop_
_entity_poly.entity_id
_entity_poly.type
_entity_poly.pdbx_seq_one_letter_code
_entity_poly.pdbx_strand_id
1 'polypeptide(L)'
;MPAAGTAPFATFLIIGPTCFFLGVLFAYFPYDYNVLWSTPPVLEAGINPRTAFFLLQENHLKFIHASPPLISRILHIVIGTGLLGFLIKLFKPTEANLLFDGASLVLYMCGITVYIANIVKGLRTVTAGAYGTKALDHEAGETIVDKALENREGEYIGREDSLRVMAASNTILALVLVGVLVLQAGQWYAQRKEQEEMALMDAKRDEKRAEKAKGEGKKQK
;
A
#
# COMPACT_ATOMS: atom_id res chain seq x y z
N MET A 1 29.56 -14.73 1.03
CA MET A 1 29.07 -13.97 -0.13
C MET A 1 27.54 -14.06 -0.11
N PRO A 2 26.78 -12.96 -0.19
CA PRO A 2 25.32 -13.06 -0.24
C PRO A 2 24.92 -13.84 -1.50
N ALA A 3 23.97 -14.77 -1.35
CA ALA A 3 23.49 -15.64 -2.42
C ALA A 3 22.98 -14.83 -3.62
N ALA A 4 23.27 -15.31 -4.83
CA ALA A 4 22.78 -14.74 -6.08
C ALA A 4 21.24 -14.68 -6.04
N GLY A 5 20.67 -13.47 -5.95
CA GLY A 5 19.21 -13.25 -5.90
C GLY A 5 18.72 -12.41 -4.72
N THR A 6 19.56 -12.13 -3.72
CA THR A 6 19.20 -11.25 -2.60
C THR A 6 19.51 -9.78 -2.93
N ALA A 7 18.47 -8.97 -3.14
CA ALA A 7 18.57 -7.51 -3.16
C ALA A 7 18.01 -6.94 -1.84
N PRO A 8 18.67 -7.17 -0.68
CA PRO A 8 18.14 -6.77 0.62
C PRO A 8 17.89 -5.26 0.66
N PHE A 9 18.76 -4.49 0.02
CA PHE A 9 18.61 -3.03 -0.14
C PHE A 9 17.31 -2.65 -0.87
N ALA A 10 16.96 -3.34 -1.96
CA ALA A 10 15.73 -3.05 -2.70
C ALA A 10 14.48 -3.40 -1.89
N THR A 11 14.52 -4.47 -1.10
CA THR A 11 13.44 -4.79 -0.15
C THR A 11 13.26 -3.69 0.90
N PHE A 12 14.36 -3.14 1.44
CA PHE A 12 14.27 -2.00 2.38
C PHE A 12 13.69 -0.74 1.73
N LEU A 13 14.02 -0.48 0.47
CA LEU A 13 13.44 0.62 -0.31
C LEU A 13 11.93 0.49 -0.53
N ILE A 14 11.37 -0.72 -0.42
CA ILE A 14 9.92 -0.96 -0.50
C ILE A 14 9.28 -0.88 0.90
N ILE A 15 9.82 -1.61 1.87
CA ILE A 15 9.25 -1.71 3.23
C ILE A 15 9.28 -0.35 3.93
N GLY A 16 10.36 0.42 3.81
CA GLY A 16 10.50 1.72 4.48
C GLY A 16 9.37 2.70 4.12
N PRO A 17 9.18 3.04 2.84
CA PRO A 17 8.06 3.85 2.36
C PRO A 17 6.70 3.28 2.74
N THR A 18 6.50 1.97 2.64
CA THR A 18 5.22 1.32 2.95
C THR A 18 4.86 1.50 4.44
N CYS A 19 5.81 1.27 5.34
CA CYS A 19 5.63 1.49 6.78
C CYS A 19 5.42 2.97 7.12
N PHE A 20 6.15 3.88 6.44
CA PHE A 20 5.96 5.32 6.61
C PHE A 20 4.53 5.75 6.27
N PHE A 21 3.98 5.29 5.14
CA PHE A 21 2.60 5.61 4.76
C PHE A 21 1.57 4.94 5.68
N LEU A 22 1.81 3.71 6.14
CA LEU A 22 0.98 3.12 7.20
C LEU A 22 0.95 3.98 8.45
N GLY A 23 2.10 4.53 8.88
CA GLY A 23 2.16 5.44 10.02
C GLY A 23 1.36 6.71 9.81
N VAL A 24 1.42 7.30 8.60
CA VAL A 24 0.59 8.45 8.22
C VAL A 24 -0.90 8.08 8.26
N LEU A 25 -1.30 6.95 7.69
CA LEU A 25 -2.69 6.47 7.70
C LEU A 25 -3.18 6.15 9.10
N PHE A 26 -2.32 5.61 9.97
CA PHE A 26 -2.63 5.39 11.37
C PHE A 26 -2.91 6.71 12.10
N ALA A 27 -2.22 7.81 11.76
CA ALA A 27 -2.50 9.13 12.32
C ALA A 27 -3.87 9.70 11.87
N TYR A 28 -4.42 9.26 10.73
CA TYR A 28 -5.78 9.60 10.29
C TYR A 28 -6.86 8.80 11.03
N PHE A 29 -6.53 7.64 11.59
CA PHE A 29 -7.49 6.71 12.18
C PHE A 29 -8.42 7.33 13.26
N PRO A 30 -7.95 8.17 14.19
CA PRO A 30 -8.83 8.80 15.19
C PRO A 30 -9.94 9.68 14.58
N TYR A 31 -9.68 10.26 13.40
CA TYR A 31 -10.60 11.13 12.68
C TYR A 31 -11.58 10.33 11.83
N ASP A 32 -11.10 9.26 11.18
CA ASP A 32 -11.88 8.44 10.27
C ASP A 32 -12.76 7.40 10.99
N TYR A 33 -12.33 6.93 12.17
CA TYR A 33 -12.98 5.80 12.86
C TYR A 33 -14.46 6.06 13.16
N ASN A 34 -14.75 7.22 13.75
CA ASN A 34 -16.12 7.57 14.16
C ASN A 34 -17.02 7.94 12.97
N VAL A 35 -16.42 8.30 11.85
CA VAL A 35 -17.16 8.62 10.62
C VAL A 35 -17.65 7.34 9.95
N LEU A 36 -16.85 6.28 9.99
CA LEU A 36 -17.14 5.00 9.35
C LEU A 36 -17.88 4.01 10.27
N TRP A 37 -17.34 3.74 11.46
CA TRP A 37 -17.75 2.55 12.26
C TRP A 37 -18.52 2.85 13.54
N SER A 38 -18.64 4.11 13.97
CA SER A 38 -19.43 4.43 15.18
C SER A 38 -20.83 4.94 14.82
N THR A 39 -21.84 4.49 15.57
CA THR A 39 -23.21 4.99 15.45
C THR A 39 -23.66 5.51 16.82
N PRO A 40 -23.31 6.76 17.17
CA PRO A 40 -23.71 7.34 18.44
C PRO A 40 -25.24 7.42 18.55
N PRO A 41 -25.80 7.31 19.78
CA PRO A 41 -27.24 7.41 19.98
C PRO A 41 -27.76 8.78 19.55
N VAL A 42 -28.97 8.80 19.00
CA VAL A 42 -29.64 10.05 18.61
C VAL A 42 -30.09 10.77 19.88
N LEU A 43 -29.44 11.89 20.19
CA LEU A 43 -29.77 12.72 21.35
C LEU A 43 -30.91 13.69 21.06
N GLU A 44 -31.00 14.18 19.82
CA GLU A 44 -32.04 15.10 19.33
C GLU A 44 -32.58 14.63 17.98
N ALA A 45 -33.91 14.66 17.83
CA ALA A 45 -34.57 14.24 16.60
C ALA A 45 -34.20 15.18 15.43
N GLY A 46 -33.74 14.62 14.32
CA GLY A 46 -33.37 15.37 13.11
C GLY A 46 -31.91 15.82 13.02
N ILE A 47 -31.11 15.63 14.06
CA ILE A 47 -29.67 15.93 14.03
C ILE A 47 -28.89 14.63 13.83
N ASN A 48 -27.98 14.62 12.84
CA ASN A 48 -27.07 13.48 12.67
C ASN A 48 -26.11 13.44 13.87
N PRO A 49 -26.12 12.38 14.70
CA PRO A 49 -25.28 12.32 15.89
C PRO A 49 -23.77 12.22 15.54
N ARG A 50 -23.42 12.00 14.26
CA ARG A 50 -22.04 12.02 13.76
C ARG A 50 -21.54 13.41 13.33
N THR A 51 -22.37 14.46 13.39
CA THR A 51 -22.01 15.80 12.89
C THR A 51 -20.70 16.34 13.48
N ALA A 52 -20.48 16.12 14.79
CA ALA A 52 -19.26 16.55 15.47
C ALA A 52 -18.00 15.82 14.93
N PHE A 53 -18.13 14.53 14.60
CA PHE A 53 -17.02 13.75 14.04
C PHE A 53 -16.70 14.16 12.60
N PHE A 54 -17.73 14.44 11.79
CA PHE A 54 -17.53 14.99 10.45
C PHE A 54 -16.81 16.34 10.48
N LEU A 55 -17.17 17.21 11.43
CA LEU A 55 -16.50 18.49 11.61
C LEU A 55 -15.04 18.33 12.06
N LEU A 56 -14.77 17.41 12.99
CA LEU A 56 -13.40 17.10 13.43
C LEU A 56 -12.54 16.58 12.27
N GLN A 57 -13.07 15.64 11.48
CA GLN A 57 -12.40 15.09 10.32
C GLN A 57 -12.13 16.16 9.25
N GLU A 58 -13.13 16.98 8.92
CA GLU A 58 -12.98 18.05 7.93
C GLU A 58 -11.93 19.09 8.35
N ASN A 59 -11.93 19.49 9.62
CA ASN A 59 -10.93 20.42 10.14
C ASN A 59 -9.52 19.85 10.02
N HIS A 60 -9.35 18.55 10.31
CA HIS A 60 -8.08 17.87 10.13
C HIS A 60 -7.64 17.82 8.66
N LEU A 61 -8.55 17.47 7.74
CA LEU A 61 -8.25 17.43 6.30
C LEU A 61 -7.86 18.81 5.75
N LYS A 62 -8.57 19.88 6.17
CA LYS A 62 -8.20 21.26 5.82
C LYS A 62 -6.84 21.65 6.38
N PHE A 63 -6.55 21.27 7.63
CA PHE A 63 -5.24 21.51 8.24
C PHE A 63 -4.10 20.83 7.46
N ILE A 64 -4.29 19.58 7.04
CA ILE A 64 -3.30 18.88 6.21
C ILE A 64 -3.15 19.52 4.84
N HIS A 65 -4.25 19.90 4.18
CA HIS A 65 -4.16 20.56 2.87
C HIS A 65 -3.52 21.96 2.95
N ALA A 66 -3.69 22.67 4.06
CA ALA A 66 -3.03 23.95 4.34
C ALA A 66 -1.55 23.81 4.74
N SER A 67 -1.05 22.59 4.90
CA SER A 67 0.34 22.35 5.29
C SER A 67 1.33 22.83 4.21
N PRO A 68 2.56 23.22 4.59
CA PRO A 68 3.56 23.71 3.64
C PRO A 68 3.80 22.73 2.48
N PRO A 69 4.01 23.22 1.24
CA PRO A 69 4.14 22.36 0.06
C PRO A 69 5.36 21.43 0.12
N LEU A 70 6.31 21.68 1.03
CA LEU A 70 7.43 20.79 1.32
C LEU A 70 6.96 19.39 1.74
N ILE A 71 5.89 19.29 2.54
CA ILE A 71 5.38 17.99 3.03
C ILE A 71 4.90 17.16 1.85
N SER A 72 4.07 17.72 0.97
CA SER A 72 3.61 17.02 -0.24
C SER A 72 4.78 16.54 -1.10
N ARG A 73 5.82 17.36 -1.30
CA ARG A 73 7.00 16.95 -2.08
C ARG A 73 7.74 15.76 -1.44
N ILE A 74 7.91 15.77 -0.12
CA ILE A 74 8.51 14.65 0.61
C ILE A 74 7.69 13.38 0.41
N LEU A 75 6.36 13.45 0.51
CA LEU A 75 5.49 12.28 0.29
C LEU A 75 5.71 11.70 -1.12
N HIS A 76 5.75 12.52 -2.16
CA HIS A 76 6.01 12.04 -3.53
C HIS A 76 7.40 11.43 -3.71
N ILE A 77 8.43 11.97 -3.04
CA ILE A 77 9.78 11.38 -3.04
C ILE A 77 9.75 9.99 -2.38
N VAL A 78 9.03 9.84 -1.27
CA VAL A 78 8.89 8.55 -0.58
C VAL A 78 8.12 7.54 -1.44
N ILE A 79 7.07 7.97 -2.17
CA ILE A 79 6.40 7.13 -3.19
C ILE A 79 7.38 6.69 -4.27
N GLY A 80 8.15 7.64 -4.82
CA GLY A 80 9.16 7.35 -5.85
C GLY A 80 10.25 6.39 -5.37
N THR A 81 10.63 6.49 -4.09
CA THR A 81 11.60 5.57 -3.47
C THR A 81 11.06 4.15 -3.40
N GLY A 82 9.78 3.97 -3.03
CA GLY A 82 9.11 2.67 -3.04
C GLY A 82 9.04 2.06 -4.44
N LEU A 83 8.66 2.87 -5.43
CA LEU A 83 8.60 2.46 -6.84
C LEU A 83 9.98 2.05 -7.37
N LEU A 84 11.02 2.82 -7.03
CA LEU A 84 12.40 2.49 -7.39
C LEU A 84 12.84 1.14 -6.81
N GLY A 85 12.44 0.82 -5.58
CA GLY A 85 12.70 -0.49 -4.97
C GLY A 85 12.12 -1.64 -5.80
N PHE A 86 10.88 -1.52 -6.27
CA PHE A 86 10.27 -2.51 -7.17
C PHE A 86 11.00 -2.63 -8.51
N LEU A 87 11.36 -1.50 -9.13
CA LEU A 87 12.08 -1.49 -10.41
C LEU A 87 13.46 -2.17 -10.29
N ILE A 88 14.19 -1.95 -9.20
CA ILE A 88 15.48 -2.61 -8.95
C ILE A 88 15.31 -4.12 -8.82
N LYS A 89 14.25 -4.59 -8.14
CA LYS A 89 13.98 -6.03 -8.01
C LYS A 89 13.56 -6.69 -9.33
N LEU A 90 12.77 -5.99 -10.14
CA LEU A 90 12.31 -6.48 -11.45
C LEU A 90 13.43 -6.61 -12.49
N PHE A 91 14.55 -5.91 -12.32
CA PHE A 91 15.67 -5.97 -13.26
C PHE A 91 16.43 -7.32 -13.25
N LYS A 92 16.34 -8.10 -12.17
CA LYS A 92 16.90 -9.47 -12.11
C LYS A 92 15.81 -10.48 -11.70
N PRO A 93 14.97 -10.93 -12.65
CA PRO A 93 13.86 -11.80 -12.34
C PRO A 93 14.33 -13.21 -11.96
N THR A 94 13.91 -13.67 -10.79
CA THR A 94 13.75 -15.10 -10.45
C THR A 94 12.24 -15.40 -10.45
N GLU A 95 11.83 -16.66 -10.64
CA GLU A 95 10.39 -17.00 -10.72
C GLU A 95 9.61 -16.59 -9.46
N ALA A 96 10.20 -16.79 -8.27
CA ALA A 96 9.62 -16.34 -7.01
C ALA A 96 9.54 -14.81 -6.91
N ASN A 97 10.57 -14.09 -7.37
CA ASN A 97 10.53 -12.63 -7.40
C ASN A 97 9.44 -12.11 -8.35
N LEU A 98 9.23 -12.76 -9.50
CA LEU A 98 8.23 -12.33 -10.46
C LEU A 98 6.81 -12.36 -9.87
N LEU A 99 6.43 -13.45 -9.18
CA LEU A 99 5.09 -13.60 -8.64
C LEU A 99 4.85 -12.65 -7.44
N PHE A 100 5.76 -12.63 -6.47
CA PHE A 100 5.58 -11.86 -5.25
C PHE A 100 5.87 -10.36 -5.44
N ASP A 101 6.93 -9.98 -6.16
CA ASP A 101 7.22 -8.58 -6.45
C ASP A 101 6.28 -8.01 -7.52
N GLY A 102 5.85 -8.83 -8.50
CA GLY A 102 4.84 -8.41 -9.48
C GLY A 102 3.49 -8.10 -8.84
N ALA A 103 2.99 -9.01 -7.99
CA ALA A 103 1.74 -8.77 -7.24
C ALA A 103 1.86 -7.57 -6.28
N SER A 104 3.00 -7.44 -5.60
CA SER A 104 3.28 -6.30 -4.71
C SER A 104 3.31 -4.97 -5.49
N LEU A 105 3.89 -4.95 -6.69
CA LEU A 105 3.91 -3.76 -7.55
C LEU A 105 2.50 -3.38 -8.00
N VAL A 106 1.66 -4.35 -8.41
CA VAL A 106 0.26 -4.07 -8.79
C VAL A 106 -0.52 -3.46 -7.63
N LEU A 107 -0.39 -4.02 -6.41
CA LEU A 107 -0.99 -3.44 -5.21
C LEU A 107 -0.45 -2.03 -4.94
N TYR A 108 0.86 -1.82 -5.08
CA TYR A 108 1.46 -0.50 -4.89
C TYR A 108 0.92 0.53 -5.90
N MET A 109 0.79 0.15 -7.17
CA MET A 109 0.20 1.00 -8.21
C MET A 109 -1.29 1.30 -7.98
N CYS A 110 -2.04 0.33 -7.46
CA CYS A 110 -3.41 0.57 -6.99
C CYS A 110 -3.43 1.62 -5.87
N GLY A 111 -2.52 1.52 -4.90
CA GLY A 111 -2.36 2.52 -3.84
C GLY A 111 -2.03 3.93 -4.38
N ILE A 112 -1.13 4.04 -5.36
CA ILE A 112 -0.83 5.31 -6.03
C ILE A 112 -2.08 5.88 -6.73
N THR A 113 -2.86 5.02 -7.38
CA THR A 113 -4.09 5.43 -8.07
C THR A 113 -5.10 6.00 -7.09
N VAL A 114 -5.37 5.30 -5.98
CA VAL A 114 -6.27 5.78 -4.90
C VAL A 114 -5.74 7.08 -4.28
N TYR A 115 -4.43 7.20 -4.09
CA TYR A 115 -3.82 8.43 -3.57
C TYR A 115 -4.09 9.63 -4.50
N ILE A 116 -3.82 9.48 -5.80
CA ILE A 116 -3.98 10.59 -6.77
C ILE A 116 -5.46 10.89 -7.02
N ALA A 117 -6.27 9.85 -7.28
CA ALA A 117 -7.66 10.00 -7.68
C ALA A 117 -8.56 10.41 -6.52
N ASN A 118 -8.34 9.86 -5.31
CA ASN A 118 -9.27 10.04 -4.19
C ASN A 118 -8.71 11.01 -3.16
N ILE A 119 -7.48 10.81 -2.69
CA ILE A 119 -6.93 11.60 -1.58
C ILE A 119 -6.54 13.01 -2.03
N VAL A 120 -5.77 13.16 -3.12
CA VAL A 120 -5.33 14.48 -3.59
C VAL A 120 -6.52 15.31 -4.08
N LYS A 121 -7.43 14.72 -4.88
CA LYS A 121 -8.63 15.43 -5.33
C LYS A 121 -9.57 15.73 -4.17
N GLY A 122 -9.81 14.77 -3.27
CA GLY A 122 -10.70 14.95 -2.12
C GLY A 122 -10.23 16.04 -1.15
N LEU A 123 -8.92 16.15 -0.88
CA LEU A 123 -8.37 17.25 -0.07
C LEU A 123 -8.62 18.63 -0.70
N ARG A 124 -8.52 18.74 -2.03
CA ARG A 124 -8.83 19.99 -2.75
C ARG A 124 -10.31 20.33 -2.66
N THR A 125 -11.19 19.34 -2.86
CA THR A 125 -12.65 19.52 -2.76
C THR A 125 -13.07 19.96 -1.36
N VAL A 126 -12.57 19.30 -0.32
CA VAL A 126 -12.84 19.63 1.09
C VAL A 126 -12.38 21.05 1.44
N THR A 127 -11.20 21.45 0.96
CA THR A 127 -10.69 22.80 1.22
C THR A 127 -11.47 23.88 0.47
N ALA A 128 -11.88 23.59 -0.76
CA ALA A 128 -12.71 24.51 -1.55
C ALA A 128 -14.15 24.61 -1.02
N GLY A 129 -14.57 23.70 -0.12
CA GLY A 129 -15.97 23.60 0.31
C GLY A 129 -16.92 23.24 -0.84
N ALA A 130 -16.38 22.71 -1.94
CA ALA A 130 -17.11 22.43 -3.19
C ALA A 130 -17.82 21.07 -3.12
N TYR A 131 -18.62 20.88 -2.07
CA TYR A 131 -19.45 19.69 -1.90
C TYR A 131 -20.64 19.77 -2.86
N GLY A 132 -20.87 18.74 -3.66
CA GLY A 132 -22.04 18.65 -4.55
C GLY A 132 -21.93 19.34 -5.91
N THR A 133 -20.76 19.83 -6.34
CA THR A 133 -20.59 20.43 -7.69
C THR A 133 -19.73 19.56 -8.61
N LYS A 134 -20.38 18.59 -9.26
CA LYS A 134 -20.30 18.17 -10.67
C LYS A 134 -20.69 16.70 -10.82
N ALA A 135 -21.59 16.43 -11.76
CA ALA A 135 -21.87 15.09 -12.25
C ALA A 135 -20.60 14.47 -12.82
N LEU A 136 -20.52 13.14 -12.81
CA LEU A 136 -19.36 12.42 -13.27
C LEU A 136 -18.93 12.84 -14.68
N ASP A 137 -17.76 13.45 -14.81
CA ASP A 137 -17.16 13.76 -16.11
C ASP A 137 -16.49 12.48 -16.64
N HIS A 138 -17.28 11.62 -17.28
CA HIS A 138 -16.82 10.41 -17.95
C HIS A 138 -15.75 10.67 -19.03
N GLU A 139 -15.62 11.91 -19.53
CA GLU A 139 -14.55 12.31 -20.46
C GLU A 139 -13.19 12.60 -19.78
N ALA A 140 -13.16 12.80 -18.46
CA ALA A 140 -11.95 13.16 -17.70
C ALA A 140 -11.24 11.97 -17.02
N GLY A 141 -11.71 10.73 -17.23
CA GLY A 141 -11.09 9.51 -16.70
C GLY A 141 -11.51 9.13 -15.27
N GLU A 142 -12.73 9.46 -14.85
CA GLU A 142 -13.33 8.90 -13.63
C GLU A 142 -13.59 7.39 -13.79
N THR A 143 -13.21 6.59 -12.78
CA THR A 143 -13.14 5.13 -12.89
C THR A 143 -14.25 4.41 -12.15
N ILE A 144 -14.51 3.17 -12.57
CA ILE A 144 -15.58 2.32 -12.03
C ILE A 144 -15.38 1.98 -10.53
N VAL A 145 -14.18 2.11 -9.95
CA VAL A 145 -13.99 2.03 -8.48
C VAL A 145 -14.60 3.22 -7.75
N ASP A 146 -14.66 4.38 -8.42
CA ASP A 146 -15.27 5.62 -7.92
C ASP A 146 -16.82 5.54 -7.87
N LYS A 147 -17.43 4.55 -8.53
CA LYS A 147 -18.88 4.29 -8.47
C LYS A 147 -19.29 2.87 -8.04
N ALA A 148 -18.40 1.89 -8.05
CA ALA A 148 -18.73 0.49 -7.70
C ALA A 148 -18.96 0.27 -6.19
N LEU A 149 -18.51 1.21 -5.34
CA LEU A 149 -18.93 1.28 -3.93
C LEU A 149 -20.23 2.08 -3.74
N GLU A 150 -20.61 2.87 -4.74
CA GLU A 150 -21.88 3.60 -4.77
C GLU A 150 -22.98 2.68 -5.30
N ASN A 151 -23.54 1.89 -4.41
CA ASN A 151 -24.92 1.42 -4.54
C ASN A 151 -25.89 2.61 -4.30
N ARG A 152 -25.64 3.75 -4.94
CA ARG A 152 -26.39 5.00 -4.83
C ARG A 152 -26.52 5.64 -6.20
N GLU A 153 -27.72 5.51 -6.74
CA GLU A 153 -28.19 6.20 -7.92
C GLU A 153 -28.00 7.70 -7.74
N GLY A 154 -27.22 8.32 -8.63
CA GLY A 154 -27.43 9.67 -9.17
C GLY A 154 -27.88 10.81 -8.24
N GLU A 155 -27.48 10.84 -6.98
CA GLU A 155 -27.88 11.87 -6.02
C GLU A 155 -26.68 12.68 -5.56
N TYR A 156 -26.85 14.00 -5.51
CA TYR A 156 -25.86 14.98 -5.08
C TYR A 156 -25.00 14.46 -3.93
N ILE A 157 -23.68 14.32 -4.14
CA ILE A 157 -22.76 13.89 -3.08
C ILE A 157 -22.73 14.99 -2.01
N GLY A 158 -23.44 14.74 -0.91
CA GLY A 158 -23.46 15.62 0.25
C GLY A 158 -22.09 15.69 0.92
N ARG A 159 -21.88 16.73 1.74
CA ARG A 159 -20.65 16.92 2.53
C ARG A 159 -20.28 15.67 3.34
N GLU A 160 -21.25 15.07 4.02
CA GLU A 160 -21.04 13.88 4.85
C GLU A 160 -20.61 12.65 4.02
N ASP A 161 -21.20 12.45 2.85
CA ASP A 161 -20.85 11.36 1.96
C ASP A 161 -19.45 11.55 1.36
N SER A 162 -19.10 12.78 0.96
CA SER A 162 -17.73 13.11 0.52
C SER A 162 -16.68 12.81 1.59
N LEU A 163 -16.97 13.16 2.85
CA LEU A 163 -16.08 12.93 3.99
C LEU A 163 -15.96 11.43 4.34
N ARG A 164 -17.05 10.66 4.18
CA ARG A 164 -17.03 9.20 4.30
C ARG A 164 -16.18 8.54 3.21
N VAL A 165 -16.29 9.00 1.96
CA VAL A 165 -15.49 8.48 0.84
C VAL A 165 -14.00 8.72 1.08
N MET A 166 -13.63 9.88 1.66
CA MET A 166 -12.25 10.16 2.08
C MET A 166 -11.76 9.19 3.16
N ALA A 167 -12.55 8.98 4.23
CA ALA A 167 -12.21 8.02 5.28
C ALA A 167 -12.07 6.59 4.73
N ALA A 168 -12.99 6.18 3.85
CA ALA A 168 -12.95 4.88 3.21
C ALA A 168 -11.71 4.72 2.33
N SER A 169 -11.32 5.76 1.59
CA SER A 169 -10.12 5.75 0.75
C SER A 169 -8.84 5.58 1.57
N ASN A 170 -8.73 6.25 2.73
CA ASN A 170 -7.62 6.03 3.67
C ASN A 170 -7.55 4.58 4.16
N THR A 171 -8.71 4.00 4.47
CA THR A 171 -8.82 2.61 4.93
C THR A 171 -8.43 1.61 3.85
N ILE A 172 -8.92 1.81 2.62
CA ILE A 172 -8.57 0.98 1.45
C ILE A 172 -7.06 1.07 1.20
N LEU A 173 -6.49 2.27 1.24
CA LEU A 173 -5.06 2.46 1.05
C LEU A 173 -4.24 1.73 2.13
N ALA A 174 -4.69 1.75 3.38
CA ALA A 174 -4.04 1.01 4.47
C ALA A 174 -4.05 -0.49 4.21
N LEU A 175 -5.19 -1.06 3.80
CA LEU A 175 -5.33 -2.49 3.49
C LEU A 175 -4.42 -2.90 2.32
N VAL A 176 -4.37 -2.10 1.27
CA VAL A 176 -3.52 -2.35 0.09
C VAL A 176 -2.04 -2.34 0.49
N LEU A 177 -1.60 -1.38 1.30
CA LEU A 177 -0.22 -1.30 1.77
C LEU A 177 0.15 -2.42 2.76
N VAL A 178 -0.79 -2.85 3.62
CA VAL A 178 -0.61 -4.08 4.42
C VAL A 178 -0.45 -5.29 3.51
N GLY A 179 -1.24 -5.39 2.44
CA GLY A 179 -1.08 -6.42 1.42
C GLY A 179 0.32 -6.46 0.81
N VAL A 180 0.92 -5.29 0.52
CA VAL A 180 2.32 -5.20 0.08
C VAL A 180 3.27 -5.77 1.14
N LEU A 181 3.13 -5.41 2.42
CA LEU A 181 3.99 -5.93 3.49
C LEU A 181 3.86 -7.46 3.64
N VAL A 182 2.64 -7.98 3.56
CA VAL A 182 2.38 -9.43 3.63
C VAL A 182 3.06 -10.17 2.48
N LEU A 183 2.97 -9.65 1.25
CA LEU A 183 3.63 -10.26 0.10
C LEU A 183 5.16 -10.18 0.20
N GLN A 184 5.71 -9.07 0.68
CA GLN A 184 7.16 -8.93 0.90
C GLN A 184 7.66 -9.88 2.00
N ALA A 185 6.88 -10.08 3.07
CA ALA A 185 7.19 -11.09 4.09
C ALA A 185 7.07 -12.52 3.53
N GLY A 186 6.07 -12.79 2.69
CA GLY A 186 5.90 -14.06 1.99
C GLY A 186 7.07 -14.38 1.08
N GLN A 187 7.55 -13.39 0.31
CA GLN A 187 8.77 -13.52 -0.50
C GLN A 187 9.99 -13.85 0.35
N TRP A 188 10.17 -13.16 1.48
CA TRP A 188 11.27 -13.43 2.40
C TRP A 188 11.24 -14.87 2.93
N TYR A 189 10.05 -15.36 3.31
CA TYR A 189 9.86 -16.73 3.78
C TYR A 189 10.16 -17.75 2.67
N ALA A 190 9.64 -17.52 1.45
CA ALA A 190 9.86 -18.39 0.30
C ALA A 190 11.36 -18.47 -0.06
N GLN A 191 12.05 -17.33 -0.11
CA GLN A 191 13.48 -17.26 -0.38
C GLN A 191 14.31 -17.96 0.70
N ARG A 192 13.94 -17.82 1.97
CA ARG A 192 14.64 -18.48 3.08
C ARG A 192 14.55 -20.00 2.95
N LYS A 193 13.36 -20.53 2.64
CA LYS A 193 13.15 -21.96 2.43
C LYS A 193 13.96 -22.49 1.24
N GLU A 194 13.98 -21.75 0.12
CA GLU A 194 14.76 -22.10 -1.08
C GLU A 194 16.27 -22.14 -0.78
N GLN A 195 16.77 -21.22 0.05
CA GLN A 195 18.17 -21.20 0.49
C GLN A 195 18.53 -22.39 1.38
N GLU A 196 17.64 -22.77 2.30
CA GLU A 196 17.84 -23.95 3.16
C GLU A 196 17.90 -25.24 2.30
N GLU A 197 17.02 -25.38 1.31
CA GLU A 197 17.00 -26.51 0.37
C GLU A 197 18.26 -26.56 -0.51
N MET A 198 18.72 -25.41 -1.04
CA MET A 198 19.97 -25.35 -1.82
C MET A 198 21.20 -25.73 -0.99
N ALA A 199 21.29 -25.25 0.26
CA ALA A 199 22.42 -25.58 1.14
C ALA A 199 22.50 -27.08 1.45
N LEU A 200 21.35 -27.72 1.67
CA LEU A 200 21.25 -29.18 1.83
C LEU A 200 21.70 -29.94 0.58
N MET A 201 21.35 -29.45 -0.62
CA MET A 201 21.74 -30.08 -1.89
C MET A 201 23.23 -29.92 -2.19
N ASP A 202 23.80 -28.74 -1.91
CA ASP A 202 25.24 -28.50 -2.06
C ASP A 202 26.06 -29.33 -1.06
N ALA A 203 25.62 -29.44 0.21
CA ALA A 203 26.27 -30.30 1.20
C ALA A 203 26.29 -31.77 0.76
N LYS A 204 25.16 -32.30 0.27
CA LYS A 204 25.09 -33.66 -0.31
C LYS A 204 25.97 -33.82 -1.55
N ARG A 205 26.13 -32.78 -2.37
CA ARG A 205 26.98 -32.82 -3.57
C ARG A 205 28.46 -32.86 -3.19
N ASP A 206 28.85 -32.11 -2.17
CA ASP A 206 30.22 -32.06 -1.68
C ASP A 206 30.63 -33.35 -0.96
N GLU A 207 29.71 -33.96 -0.19
CA GLU A 207 29.90 -35.31 0.38
C GLU A 207 30.12 -36.36 -0.73
N LYS A 208 29.25 -36.38 -1.75
CA LYS A 208 29.41 -37.30 -2.90
C LYS A 208 30.70 -37.07 -3.68
N ARG A 209 31.17 -35.82 -3.81
CA ARG A 209 32.47 -35.51 -4.44
C ARG A 209 33.64 -35.99 -3.60
N ALA A 210 33.57 -35.82 -2.27
CA ALA A 210 34.60 -36.29 -1.34
C ALA A 210 34.69 -37.83 -1.30
N GLU A 211 33.56 -38.54 -1.38
CA GLU A 211 33.54 -40.02 -1.47
C GLU A 211 34.15 -40.52 -2.79
N LYS A 212 33.83 -39.89 -3.93
CA LYS A 212 34.44 -40.24 -5.22
C LYS A 212 35.95 -40.03 -5.23
N ALA A 213 36.43 -38.91 -4.69
CA ALA A 213 37.87 -38.63 -4.59
C ALA A 213 38.61 -39.66 -3.70
N LYS A 214 37.98 -40.12 -2.62
CA LYS A 214 38.53 -41.20 -1.76
C LYS A 214 38.53 -42.58 -2.45
N GLY A 215 37.57 -42.84 -3.34
CA GLY A 215 37.48 -44.09 -4.11
C GLY A 215 38.52 -44.19 -5.24
N GLU A 216 38.84 -43.09 -5.92
CA GLU A 216 39.83 -43.04 -7.00
C GLU A 216 41.26 -43.16 -6.48
N GLY A 217 41.59 -42.56 -5.34
CA GLY A 217 42.91 -42.69 -4.70
C GLY A 217 43.24 -44.10 -4.20
N LYS A 218 42.23 -44.96 -4.02
CA LYS A 218 42.40 -46.38 -3.64
C LYS A 218 42.65 -47.31 -4.83
N LYS A 219 42.35 -46.89 -6.06
CA LYS A 219 42.58 -47.69 -7.29
C LYS A 219 43.95 -47.46 -7.93
N GLN A 220 44.72 -46.48 -7.45
CA GLN A 220 46.05 -46.11 -7.97
C GLN A 220 47.22 -46.62 -7.11
N LYS A 221 46.96 -47.44 -6.09
CA LYS A 221 47.96 -48.18 -5.30
C LYS A 221 47.83 -49.66 -5.59
#